data_AF-A0A9W6D980-F1
#
_entry.id   AF-A0A9W6D980-F1
#
_cell.length_a   1.000
_cell.length_b   1.000
_cell.length_c   1.000
_cell.angle_alpha   90.00
_cell.angle_beta   90.00
_cell.angle_gamma   90.00
#
_symmetry.space_group_name_H-M   'P 1'
#
loop_
_entity.id
_entity.type
_entity.pdbx_description
1 polymer ?
#
loop_
_entity_poly.entity_id
_entity_poly.type
_entity_poly.pdbx_seq_one_letter_code
_entity_poly.pdbx_strand_id
1 'polypeptide(L)'
;MKIKNSIIILFPSIIMTLINVFSFSTDRISGYDKEGMIILTLIIINPLLFFIQGIMAGKEKINMFLALGTSTAIFVLWCLIYLNPSALPYCVVYIIIGGLTYLFGRWFYRGKKA
;
A
#
# COMPACT_ATOMS: atom_id res chain seq x y z
N MET A 1 -17.74 -8.70 -8.07
CA MET A 1 -16.90 -8.57 -6.86
C MET A 1 -17.74 -7.92 -5.76
N LYS A 2 -17.69 -8.38 -4.51
CA LYS A 2 -18.46 -7.73 -3.42
C LYS A 2 -17.83 -6.36 -3.11
N ILE A 3 -18.64 -5.35 -2.76
CA ILE A 3 -18.18 -3.98 -2.44
C ILE A 3 -17.05 -3.98 -1.41
N LYS A 4 -17.18 -4.80 -0.36
CA LYS A 4 -16.15 -4.98 0.67
C LYS A 4 -14.79 -5.37 0.09
N ASN A 5 -14.76 -6.25 -0.92
CA ASN A 5 -13.52 -6.68 -1.54
C ASN A 5 -12.90 -5.56 -2.37
N SER A 6 -13.72 -4.76 -3.07
CA SER A 6 -13.27 -3.57 -3.79
C SER A 6 -12.61 -2.56 -2.87
N ILE A 7 -13.18 -2.34 -1.69
CA ILE A 7 -12.60 -1.45 -0.68
C ILE A 7 -11.22 -1.96 -0.24
N ILE A 8 -11.08 -3.25 0.06
CA ILE A 8 -9.78 -3.83 0.48
C ILE A 8 -8.72 -3.72 -0.62
N ILE A 9 -9.12 -3.86 -1.88
CA ILE A 9 -8.21 -3.74 -3.04
C ILE A 9 -7.77 -2.30 -3.25
N LEU A 10 -8.70 -1.34 -3.20
CA LEU A 10 -8.46 0.05 -3.59
C LEU A 10 -7.97 0.94 -2.44
N PHE A 11 -8.31 0.62 -1.18
CA PHE A 11 -8.02 1.46 -0.02
C PHE A 11 -6.54 1.90 0.08
N PRO A 12 -5.54 1.00 -0.06
CA PRO A 12 -4.15 1.39 -0.01
C PRO A 12 -3.76 2.32 -1.16
N SER A 13 -4.23 1.99 -2.37
CA SER A 13 -3.98 2.79 -3.57
C SER A 13 -4.54 4.21 -3.45
N ILE A 14 -5.73 4.35 -2.87
CA ILE A 14 -6.37 5.65 -2.61
C ILE A 14 -5.56 6.45 -1.59
N ILE A 15 -5.19 5.84 -0.46
CA ILE A 15 -4.41 6.55 0.58
C ILE A 15 -3.04 6.98 0.05
N MET A 16 -2.31 6.09 -0.63
CA MET A 16 -1.01 6.44 -1.23
C MET A 16 -1.14 7.62 -2.20
N THR A 17 -2.20 7.61 -3.02
CA THR A 17 -2.49 8.68 -3.96
C THR A 17 -2.75 10.01 -3.25
N LEU A 18 -3.60 10.01 -2.22
CA LEU A 18 -3.90 11.22 -1.47
C LEU A 18 -2.65 11.79 -0.80
N ILE A 19 -1.82 10.94 -0.20
CA ILE A 19 -0.58 11.37 0.45
C ILE A 19 0.41 11.93 -0.56
N ASN A 20 0.66 11.22 -1.65
CA ASN A 20 1.59 11.70 -2.69
C ASN A 20 1.13 13.03 -3.27
N VAL A 21 -0.15 13.15 -3.66
CA VAL A 21 -0.68 14.44 -4.16
C VAL A 21 -0.51 15.53 -3.11
N PHE A 22 -0.85 15.28 -1.85
CA PHE A 22 -0.70 16.28 -0.78
C PHE A 22 0.77 16.69 -0.55
N SER A 23 1.69 15.72 -0.53
CA SER A 23 3.13 15.94 -0.35
C SER A 23 3.77 16.69 -1.52
N PHE A 24 3.29 16.49 -2.75
CA PHE A 24 3.86 17.14 -3.93
C PHE A 24 3.17 18.46 -4.31
N SER A 25 1.91 18.68 -3.89
CA SER A 25 1.16 19.91 -4.15
C SER A 25 1.38 21.02 -3.12
N THR A 26 2.01 20.73 -1.99
CA THR A 26 2.22 21.71 -0.91
C THR A 26 3.71 21.99 -0.72
N ASP A 27 4.19 23.17 -1.13
CA ASP A 27 5.60 23.57 -0.95
C ASP A 27 5.92 24.03 0.48
N ARG A 28 4.90 24.20 1.34
CA ARG A 28 5.04 24.62 2.74
C ARG A 28 4.03 23.91 3.63
N ILE A 29 4.33 22.69 4.05
CA ILE A 29 3.69 22.11 5.22
C ILE A 29 4.45 22.68 6.43
N SER A 30 3.82 23.55 7.19
CA SER A 30 4.40 24.17 8.38
C SER A 30 5.02 23.10 9.30
N GLY A 31 6.35 23.05 9.36
CA GLY A 31 7.11 22.17 10.27
C GLY A 31 7.72 20.90 9.66
N TYR A 32 7.43 20.54 8.40
CA TYR A 32 8.04 19.38 7.74
C TYR A 32 8.55 19.74 6.35
N ASP A 33 9.80 19.38 6.08
CA ASP A 33 10.37 19.45 4.73
C ASP A 33 9.71 18.42 3.82
N LYS A 34 9.52 18.76 2.54
CA LYS A 34 8.92 17.93 1.50
C LYS A 34 9.60 16.57 1.41
N GLU A 35 10.92 16.56 1.54
CA GLU A 35 11.74 15.35 1.55
C GLU A 35 11.41 14.44 2.74
N GLY A 36 11.18 15.01 3.92
CA GLY A 36 10.82 14.26 5.12
C GLY A 36 9.48 13.54 4.99
N MET A 37 8.47 14.18 4.41
CA MET A 37 7.16 13.54 4.14
C MET A 37 7.28 12.40 3.13
N ILE A 38 8.09 12.56 2.08
CA ILE A 38 8.34 11.52 1.09
C ILE A 38 9.00 10.31 1.75
N ILE A 39 10.05 10.53 2.54
CA ILE A 39 10.76 9.46 3.25
C ILE A 39 9.82 8.73 4.22
N LEU A 40 9.03 9.47 5.01
CA LEU A 40 8.07 8.90 5.94
C LEU A 40 7.02 8.05 5.21
N THR A 41 6.56 8.51 4.05
CA THR A 41 5.61 7.78 3.22
C THR A 41 6.21 6.48 2.69
N LEU A 42 7.45 6.52 2.20
CA LEU A 42 8.16 5.34 1.67
C LEU A 42 8.51 4.31 2.75
N ILE A 43 9.02 4.75 3.89
CA ILE A 43 9.59 3.83 4.89
C ILE A 43 8.54 3.33 5.88
N ILE A 44 7.49 4.13 6.17
CA ILE A 44 6.53 3.81 7.23
C ILE A 44 5.14 3.59 6.65
N ILE A 45 4.58 4.58 5.94
CA ILE A 45 3.17 4.53 5.56
C ILE A 45 2.90 3.44 4.52
N ASN A 46 3.65 3.40 3.43
CA ASN A 46 3.42 2.43 2.37
C ASN A 46 3.60 0.98 2.87
N PRO A 47 4.66 0.62 3.61
CA PRO A 47 4.75 -0.68 4.27
C PRO A 47 3.54 -1.04 5.14
N LEU A 48 3.05 -0.08 5.94
CA LEU A 48 1.88 -0.29 6.79
C LEU A 48 0.61 -0.54 5.96
N LEU A 49 0.43 0.21 4.86
CA LEU A 49 -0.71 0.03 3.96
C LEU A 49 -0.68 -1.35 3.30
N PHE A 50 0.46 -1.79 2.81
CA PHE A 50 0.63 -3.14 2.25
C PHE A 50 0.45 -4.22 3.32
N PHE A 51 0.92 -3.99 4.55
CA PHE A 51 0.71 -4.88 5.69
C PHE A 51 -0.79 -5.09 5.93
N ILE A 52 -1.55 -4.01 6.12
CA ILE A 52 -2.99 -4.05 6.37
C ILE A 52 -3.74 -4.68 5.20
N GLN A 53 -3.38 -4.31 3.97
CA GLN A 53 -3.99 -4.86 2.76
C GLN A 53 -3.81 -6.37 2.69
N GLY A 54 -2.60 -6.87 2.95
CA GLY A 54 -2.31 -8.30 2.95
C GLY A 54 -3.17 -9.04 3.96
N ILE A 55 -3.22 -8.60 5.22
CA ILE A 55 -4.07 -9.23 6.26
C ILE A 55 -5.53 -9.29 5.80
N MET A 56 -6.09 -8.17 5.37
CA MET A 56 -7.50 -8.08 4.98
C MET A 56 -7.81 -8.93 3.74
N ALA A 57 -6.95 -8.88 2.72
CA ALA A 57 -7.09 -9.68 1.51
C ALA A 57 -6.97 -11.18 1.81
N GLY A 58 -6.06 -11.57 2.72
CA GLY A 58 -5.90 -12.95 3.17
C GLY A 58 -7.12 -13.48 3.92
N LYS A 59 -7.66 -12.67 4.84
CA LYS A 59 -8.89 -12.97 5.60
C LYS A 59 -10.08 -13.19 4.67
N GLU A 60 -10.28 -12.31 3.70
CA GLU A 60 -11.40 -12.38 2.76
C GLU A 60 -11.14 -13.29 1.55
N LYS A 61 -9.98 -13.97 1.51
CA LYS A 61 -9.56 -14.87 0.41
C LYS A 61 -9.61 -14.19 -0.97
N ILE A 62 -9.31 -12.90 -1.00
CA ILE A 62 -9.16 -12.13 -2.24
C ILE A 62 -7.91 -12.64 -2.96
N ASN A 63 -7.89 -12.53 -4.29
CA ASN A 63 -6.70 -12.87 -5.07
C ASN A 63 -5.54 -11.93 -4.68
N MET A 64 -4.43 -12.51 -4.20
CA MET A 64 -3.25 -11.78 -3.73
C MET A 64 -2.63 -10.92 -4.83
N PHE A 65 -2.51 -11.45 -6.05
CA PHE A 65 -1.95 -10.69 -7.17
C PHE A 65 -2.83 -9.51 -7.54
N LEU A 66 -4.15 -9.67 -7.44
CA LEU A 66 -5.08 -8.58 -7.73
C LEU A 66 -5.00 -7.49 -6.65
N ALA A 67 -5.02 -7.86 -5.37
CA ALA A 67 -4.96 -6.88 -4.28
C ALA A 67 -3.59 -6.17 -4.21
N LEU A 68 -2.49 -6.91 -4.15
CA LEU A 68 -1.17 -6.30 -4.06
C LEU A 68 -0.75 -5.66 -5.37
N GLY A 69 -1.10 -6.27 -6.51
CA GLY A 69 -0.76 -5.75 -7.83
C GLY A 69 -1.39 -4.39 -8.12
N THR A 70 -2.62 -4.12 -7.68
CA THR A 70 -3.22 -2.78 -7.84
C THR A 70 -2.44 -1.71 -7.08
N SER A 71 -2.09 -2.00 -5.83
CA SER A 71 -1.31 -1.07 -4.99
C SER A 71 0.11 -0.88 -5.53
N THR A 72 0.77 -1.96 -5.95
CA THR A 72 2.09 -1.89 -6.58
C THR A 72 2.04 -1.09 -7.88
N ALA A 73 1.04 -1.31 -8.75
CA ALA A 73 0.91 -0.57 -10.00
C ALA A 73 0.75 0.94 -9.76
N ILE A 74 -0.07 1.32 -8.76
CA ILE A 74 -0.23 2.73 -8.38
C ILE A 74 1.05 3.31 -7.80
N PHE A 75 1.78 2.57 -6.97
CA PHE A 75 3.06 3.04 -6.45
C PHE A 75 4.11 3.22 -7.56
N VAL A 76 4.17 2.29 -8.53
CA VAL A 76 5.05 2.42 -9.71
C VAL A 76 4.66 3.64 -10.54
N LEU A 77 3.37 3.88 -10.77
CA LEU A 77 2.90 5.07 -11.46
C LEU A 77 3.35 6.36 -10.74
N TRP A 78 3.26 6.39 -9.41
CA TRP A 78 3.78 7.52 -8.64
C TRP A 78 5.31 7.66 -8.70
N CYS A 79 6.05 6.55 -8.83
CA CYS A 79 7.49 6.58 -9.11
C CYS A 79 7.86 7.13 -10.48
N LEU A 80 6.93 7.13 -11.44
CA LEU A 80 7.17 7.72 -12.76
C LEU A 80 6.76 9.19 -12.82
N ILE A 81 5.76 9.60 -12.04
CA ILE A 81 5.21 10.97 -12.07
C ILE A 81 5.92 11.90 -11.09
N TYR A 82 6.12 11.45 -9.84
CA TYR A 82 6.56 12.34 -8.75
C TYR A 82 7.81 11.86 -8.01
N LEU A 83 7.94 10.55 -7.75
CA LEU A 83 9.11 10.03 -7.03
C LEU A 83 10.26 9.77 -8.00
N ASN A 84 11.47 9.61 -7.45
CA ASN A 84 12.64 9.22 -8.23
C ASN A 84 12.61 7.71 -8.51
N PRO A 85 13.12 7.22 -9.66
CA PRO A 85 13.32 5.79 -9.92
C PRO A 85 14.05 5.01 -8.81
N SER A 86 14.86 5.69 -7.98
CA SER A 86 15.46 5.12 -6.77
C SER A 86 14.46 4.60 -5.74
N ALA A 87 13.18 4.97 -5.84
CA ALA A 87 12.09 4.45 -5.01
C ALA A 87 11.51 3.11 -5.52
N LEU A 88 11.84 2.67 -6.73
CA LEU A 88 11.35 1.39 -7.29
C LEU A 88 11.72 0.15 -6.46
N PRO A 89 12.93 0.02 -5.88
CA PRO A 89 13.29 -1.12 -5.04
C PRO A 89 12.35 -1.33 -3.85
N TYR A 90 11.68 -0.28 -3.37
CA TYR A 90 10.68 -0.40 -2.30
C TYR A 90 9.47 -1.25 -2.70
N CYS A 91 9.18 -1.40 -4.00
CA CYS A 91 8.14 -2.32 -4.48
C CYS A 91 8.37 -3.74 -3.97
N VAL A 92 9.63 -4.20 -4.00
CA VAL A 92 9.99 -5.55 -3.55
C VAL A 92 9.70 -5.71 -2.06
N VAL A 93 10.09 -4.71 -1.27
CA VAL A 93 9.84 -4.68 0.18
C VAL A 93 8.33 -4.74 0.46
N TYR A 94 7.54 -3.91 -0.22
CA TYR A 94 6.09 -3.86 -0.02
C TYR A 94 5.38 -5.15 -0.44
N ILE A 95 5.79 -5.77 -1.55
CA ILE A 95 5.25 -7.06 -2.01
C ILE A 95 5.58 -8.16 -0.99
N ILE A 96 6.80 -8.18 -0.44
CA ILE A 96 7.19 -9.15 0.59
C ILE A 96 6.32 -8.96 1.83
N ILE A 97 6.18 -7.73 2.33
CA ILE A 97 5.36 -7.43 3.51
C ILE A 97 3.90 -7.84 3.27
N GLY A 98 3.29 -7.37 2.18
CA GLY A 98 1.90 -7.68 1.85
C GLY A 98 1.66 -9.16 1.59
N GLY A 99 2.64 -9.87 1.01
CA GLY A 99 2.56 -11.30 0.78
C GLY A 99 2.64 -12.12 2.06
N LEU A 100 3.59 -11.79 2.95
CA LEU A 100 3.71 -12.46 4.25
C LEU A 100 2.45 -12.25 5.09
N THR A 101 1.92 -11.03 5.13
CA THR A 101 0.71 -10.73 5.90
C THR A 101 -0.56 -11.30 5.26
N TYR A 102 -0.59 -11.45 3.93
CA TYR A 102 -1.63 -12.20 3.24
C TYR A 102 -1.67 -13.66 3.67
N LEU A 103 -0.52 -14.33 3.71
CA LEU A 103 -0.43 -15.70 4.18
C LEU A 103 -0.87 -15.82 5.64
N PHE A 104 -0.39 -14.90 6.49
CA PHE A 104 -0.79 -14.84 7.89
C PHE A 104 -2.32 -14.66 8.04
N GLY A 105 -2.91 -13.68 7.36
CA GLY A 105 -4.35 -13.44 7.38
C GLY A 105 -5.15 -14.64 6.85
N ARG A 106 -4.66 -15.32 5.81
CA ARG A 106 -5.31 -16.52 5.28
C ARG A 106 -5.21 -17.70 6.25
N TRP A 107 -4.11 -17.88 6.95
CA TRP A 107 -3.93 -19.00 7.89
C TRP A 107 -4.68 -18.78 9.20
N PHE A 108 -4.56 -17.60 9.81
CA PHE A 108 -5.16 -17.29 11.10
C PHE A 108 -6.70 -17.31 11.04
N TYR A 109 -7.28 -16.82 9.94
CA TYR A 109 -8.73 -16.76 9.78
C TYR A 109 -9.32 -17.99 9.06
N ARG A 110 -8.51 -18.98 8.65
CA ARG A 110 -9.02 -20.26 8.12
C ARG A 110 -9.71 -21.12 9.18
N GLY A 111 -9.26 -21.04 10.44
CA GLY A 111 -9.82 -21.81 11.56
C GLY A 111 -11.06 -21.18 12.20
N LYS A 112 -11.31 -19.89 11.98
CA LYS A 112 -12.51 -19.18 12.46
C LYS A 112 -13.54 -19.12 11.33
N LYS A 113 -14.15 -20.25 11.00
CA LYS A 113 -15.47 -20.22 10.34
C LYS A 113 -16.47 -19.75 11.40
N ALA A 114 -16.95 -18.51 11.26
CA ALA A 114 -18.24 -18.14 11.83
C ALA A 114 -19.34 -18.78 10.98
#